data_AF-A0A7W4J0S1-F1
#
_entry.id   AF-A0A7W4J0S1-F1
#
_cell.length_a   1.000
_cell.length_b   1.000
_cell.length_c   1.000
_cell.angle_alpha   90.00
_cell.angle_beta   90.00
_cell.angle_gamma   90.00
#
_symmetry.space_group_name_H-M   'P 1'
#
loop_
_entity.id
_entity.type
_entity.pdbx_description
1 polymer ?
#
loop_
_entity_poly.entity_id
_entity_poly.type
_entity_poly.pdbx_seq_one_letter_code
_entity_poly.pdbx_strand_id
1 'polypeptide(L)'
;MQRRDLNDHVYFVAVVAHGGFSAAARILREPKSKLSRRIADLESRLGARLIERSSRRFRVTELGRAFYERCRAMLDEAEAAEAIDVRSD
;
A
#
# COMPACT_ATOMS: atom_id res chain seq x y z
N MET A 1 -6.93 11.71 17.62
CA MET A 1 -7.05 10.84 16.44
C MET A 1 -5.72 10.91 15.70
N GLN A 2 -4.87 9.87 15.73
CA GLN A 2 -3.60 9.94 14.99
C GLN A 2 -3.90 10.12 13.50
N ARG A 3 -3.35 11.17 12.90
CA ARG A 3 -3.48 11.45 11.46
C ARG A 3 -2.78 10.32 10.70
N ARG A 4 -3.57 9.35 10.21
CA ARG A 4 -3.06 8.26 9.38
C ARG A 4 -2.60 8.87 8.07
N ASP A 5 -1.35 8.61 7.72
CA ASP A 5 -0.85 8.99 6.42
C ASP A 5 -1.36 7.97 5.39
N LEU A 6 -2.30 8.40 4.54
CA LEU A 6 -2.88 7.54 3.49
C LEU A 6 -1.80 7.03 2.52
N ASN A 7 -0.64 7.70 2.44
CA ASN A 7 0.48 7.23 1.64
C ASN A 7 0.94 5.83 2.06
N ASP A 8 0.77 5.43 3.33
CA ASP A 8 1.15 4.07 3.77
C ASP A 8 0.29 3.00 3.11
N HIS A 9 -1.00 3.30 2.86
CA HIS A 9 -1.90 2.40 2.14
C HIS A 9 -1.50 2.31 0.67
N VAL A 10 -1.19 3.45 0.03
CA VAL A 10 -0.70 3.49 -1.36
C VAL A 10 0.61 2.69 -1.51
N TYR A 11 1.57 2.91 -0.60
CA TYR A 11 2.85 2.19 -0.61
C TYR A 11 2.66 0.69 -0.43
N PHE A 12 1.79 0.29 0.49
CA PHE A 12 1.48 -1.12 0.69
C PHE A 12 0.84 -1.75 -0.54
N VAL A 13 -0.19 -1.12 -1.12
CA VAL A 13 -0.86 -1.58 -2.34
C VAL A 13 0.15 -1.72 -3.48
N ALA A 14 1.00 -0.73 -3.71
CA ALA A 14 2.03 -0.80 -4.75
C ALA A 14 3.03 -1.94 -4.51
N VAL A 15 3.49 -2.13 -3.26
CA VAL A 15 4.43 -3.22 -2.92
C VAL A 15 3.81 -4.60 -3.17
N VAL A 16 2.54 -4.78 -2.84
CA VAL A 16 1.82 -6.04 -3.09
C VAL A 16 1.56 -6.23 -4.58
N ALA A 17 1.02 -5.22 -5.26
CA ALA A 17 0.64 -5.26 -6.67
C ALA A 17 1.86 -5.53 -7.58
N HIS A 18 3.02 -4.99 -7.25
CA HIS A 18 4.24 -5.18 -8.03
C HIS A 18 5.16 -6.29 -7.51
N GLY A 19 4.71 -7.09 -6.53
CA GLY A 19 5.44 -8.26 -6.05
C GLY A 19 6.73 -7.95 -5.29
N GLY A 20 6.87 -6.74 -4.74
CA GLY A 20 7.96 -6.41 -3.83
C GLY A 20 8.45 -4.96 -3.87
N PHE A 21 9.29 -4.64 -2.88
CA PHE A 21 9.79 -3.30 -2.62
C PHE A 21 10.61 -2.70 -3.76
N SER A 22 11.45 -3.51 -4.42
CA SER A 22 12.30 -3.00 -5.50
C SER A 22 11.48 -2.59 -6.73
N ALA A 23 10.42 -3.35 -7.06
CA ALA A 23 9.55 -3.04 -8.19
C ALA A 23 8.69 -1.81 -7.87
N ALA A 24 8.06 -1.78 -6.69
CA ALA A 24 7.27 -0.63 -6.24
C ALA A 24 8.09 0.66 -6.14
N ALA A 25 9.33 0.60 -5.64
CA ALA A 25 10.23 1.75 -5.58
C ALA A 25 10.45 2.41 -6.95
N ARG A 26 10.58 1.60 -8.00
CA ARG A 26 10.77 2.11 -9.37
C ARG A 26 9.51 2.77 -9.90
N ILE A 27 8.35 2.17 -9.68
CA ILE A 27 7.05 2.69 -10.14
C ILE A 27 6.70 4.00 -9.41
N LEU A 28 6.82 3.99 -8.09
CA LEU A 28 6.48 5.14 -7.25
C LEU A 28 7.55 6.25 -7.25
N ARG A 29 8.73 5.99 -7.85
CA ARG A 29 9.91 6.88 -7.78
C ARG A 29 10.31 7.23 -6.35
N GLU A 30 10.15 6.26 -5.45
CA GLU A 30 10.44 6.40 -4.02
C GLU A 30 11.59 5.47 -3.60
N PRO A 31 12.48 5.87 -2.68
CA PRO A 31 13.56 5.01 -2.22
C PRO A 31 13.02 3.72 -1.58
N LYS A 32 13.61 2.57 -1.96
CA LYS A 32 13.29 1.26 -1.38
C LYS A 32 13.35 1.27 0.16
N SER A 33 14.34 1.96 0.73
CA SER A 33 14.52 2.09 2.17
C SER A 33 13.36 2.83 2.84
N LYS A 34 12.81 3.86 2.19
CA LYS A 34 11.62 4.59 2.65
C LYS A 34 10.40 3.68 2.63
N LEU A 35 10.10 3.03 1.50
CA LEU A 35 8.97 2.08 1.41
C LEU A 35 9.07 0.97 2.45
N SER A 36 10.27 0.41 2.64
CA SER A 36 10.50 -0.63 3.63
C SER A 36 10.19 -0.16 5.05
N ARG A 37 10.68 1.03 5.43
CA ARG A 37 10.44 1.63 6.75
C ARG A 37 8.96 1.94 6.96
N ARG A 38 8.32 2.60 5.98
CA ARG A 38 6.90 2.97 6.08
C ARG A 38 5.97 1.77 6.22
N ILE A 39 6.23 0.68 5.49
CA ILE A 39 5.45 -0.54 5.68
C ILE A 39 5.73 -1.19 7.04
N ALA A 40 6.98 -1.18 7.53
CA ALA A 40 7.28 -1.70 8.86
C ALA A 40 6.57 -0.89 9.97
N ASP A 41 6.52 0.43 9.83
CA ASP A 41 5.80 1.31 10.75
C ASP A 41 4.28 1.08 10.68
N LEU A 42 3.74 0.84 9.48
CA LEU A 42 2.34 0.44 9.29
C LEU A 42 2.03 -0.89 10.00
N GLU A 43 2.85 -1.92 9.78
CA GLU A 43 2.73 -3.24 10.43
C GLU A 43 2.79 -3.11 11.96
N SER A 44 3.72 -2.29 12.48
CA SER A 44 3.85 -1.99 13.91
C SER A 44 2.59 -1.34 14.48
N ARG A 45 2.03 -0.33 13.80
CA ARG A 45 0.80 0.35 14.22
C ARG A 45 -0.43 -0.57 14.19
N LEU A 46 -0.47 -1.51 13.25
CA LEU A 46 -1.53 -2.52 13.16
C LEU A 46 -1.34 -3.68 14.14
N GLY A 47 -0.17 -3.79 14.77
CA GLY A 47 0.18 -4.91 15.63
C GLY A 47 0.25 -6.24 14.87
N ALA A 48 0.50 -6.21 13.56
CA ALA A 48 0.39 -7.40 12.73
C ALA A 48 1.36 -7.38 11.53
N ARG A 49 1.74 -8.57 11.08
CA ARG A 49 2.54 -8.72 9.85
C ARG A 49 1.66 -8.89 8.63
N LEU A 50 1.84 -8.00 7.67
CA LEU A 50 1.17 -8.04 6.37
C LEU A 50 2.05 -8.70 5.30
N ILE A 51 3.37 -8.58 5.44
CA ILE A 51 4.35 -9.10 4.47
C ILE A 51 5.43 -9.91 5.18
N GLU A 52 5.63 -11.13 4.71
CA GLU A 52 6.79 -11.95 5.04
C GLU A 52 7.91 -11.68 4.05
N ARG A 53 9.02 -11.16 4.58
CA ARG A 53 10.21 -10.83 3.80
C ARG A 53 11.35 -11.74 4.21
N SER A 54 11.88 -12.48 3.26
CA SER A 54 13.20 -13.11 3.38
C SER A 54 14.08 -12.58 2.24
N SER A 55 15.40 -12.79 2.34
CA SER A 55 16.33 -12.42 1.27
C SER A 55 16.03 -13.10 -0.07
N ARG A 56 15.22 -14.17 -0.07
CA ARG A 56 14.92 -15.00 -1.25
C ARG A 56 13.44 -15.07 -1.63
N ARG A 57 12.52 -14.65 -0.75
CA ARG A 57 11.08 -14.75 -0.96
C ARG A 57 10.35 -13.56 -0.39
N PHE A 58 9.42 -13.03 -1.18
CA PHE A 58 8.41 -12.06 -0.80
C PHE A 58 7.06 -12.78 -0.79
N ARG A 59 6.36 -12.75 0.34
CA ARG A 59 5.03 -13.36 0.47
C ARG A 59 4.12 -12.41 1.23
N VAL A 60 2.89 -12.25 0.73
CA VAL A 60 1.84 -11.53 1.44
C VAL A 60 1.14 -12.51 2.39
N THR A 61 0.96 -12.12 3.65
CA THR A 61 0.22 -12.92 4.62
C THR A 61 -1.26 -12.94 4.28
N GLU A 62 -2.05 -13.79 4.94
CA GLU A 62 -3.50 -13.77 4.78
C GLU A 62 -4.12 -12.43 5.21
N LEU A 63 -3.68 -11.92 6.36
CA LEU A 63 -4.07 -10.59 6.81
C LEU A 63 -3.61 -9.50 5.84
N GLY A 64 -2.41 -9.63 5.27
CA GLY A 64 -1.91 -8.75 4.22
C GLY A 64 -2.81 -8.73 2.98
N ARG A 65 -3.34 -9.89 2.55
CA ARG A 65 -4.31 -9.96 1.45
C ARG A 65 -5.62 -9.26 1.79
N ALA A 66 -6.20 -9.56 2.96
CA ALA A 66 -7.43 -8.91 3.39
C ALA A 66 -7.28 -7.38 3.52
N PHE A 67 -6.12 -6.93 4.02
CA PHE A 67 -5.80 -5.51 4.10
C PHE A 67 -5.60 -4.88 2.71
N TYR A 68 -4.94 -5.59 1.79
CA TYR A 68 -4.74 -5.14 0.41
C TYR A 68 -6.06 -4.87 -0.30
N GLU A 69 -7.01 -5.81 -0.24
CA GLU A 69 -8.32 -5.64 -0.89
C GLU A 69 -9.06 -4.39 -0.39
N ARG A 70 -9.04 -4.15 0.92
CA ARG A 70 -9.67 -2.95 1.50
C ARG A 70 -8.97 -1.66 1.09
N CYS A 71 -7.64 -1.65 1.08
CA CYS A 71 -6.88 -0.48 0.65
C CYS A 71 -7.08 -0.19 -0.83
N ARG A 72 -7.14 -1.22 -1.68
CA ARG A 72 -7.38 -1.08 -3.11
C ARG A 72 -8.76 -0.49 -3.37
N ALA A 73 -9.81 -1.06 -2.77
CA ALA A 73 -11.16 -0.52 -2.91
C ALA A 73 -11.27 0.96 -2.47
N MET A 74 -10.59 1.34 -1.40
CA MET A 74 -10.54 2.74 -0.94
C MET A 74 -9.85 3.67 -1.96
N LEU A 75 -8.80 3.20 -2.64
CA LEU A 75 -8.10 4.00 -3.66
C LEU A 75 -8.93 4.09 -4.94
N ASP A 76 -9.56 2.99 -5.35
CA ASP A 76 -10.44 2.96 -6.51
C ASP A 76 -11.63 3.93 -6.33
N GLU A 77 -12.20 4.01 -5.12
CA GLU A 77 -13.26 4.97 -4.80
C GLU A 77 -12.78 6.42 -4.84
N ALA A 78 -11.55 6.68 -4.35
CA ALA A 78 -10.96 8.01 -4.42
C ALA A 78 -10.72 8.45 -5.88
N GLU A 79 -10.24 7.54 -6.73
CA GLU A 79 -10.07 7.79 -8.16
C GLU A 79 -11.42 8.05 -8.84
N ALA A 80 -12.46 7.28 -8.49
CA ALA A 80 -13.81 7.49 -9.00
C ALA A 80 -14.38 8.86 -8.59
N ALA A 81 -14.10 9.33 -7.37
CA ALA A 81 -14.51 10.65 -6.91
C ALA A 81 -13.83 11.79 -7.67
N GLU A 82 -12.57 11.63 -8.08
CA GLU A 82 -11.87 12.61 -8.93
C GLU A 82 -12.36 12.58 -10.38
N ALA A 83 -12.91 11.44 -10.82
CA ALA A 83 -13.47 11.25 -12.16
C ALA A 83 -14.93 11.73 -12.31
N ILE A 84 -15.51 12.37 -11.29
CA ILE A 84 -16.84 12.97 -11.41
C ILE A 84 -16.79 14.07 -12.48
N ASP A 85 -17.42 13.79 -13.62
CA ASP A 85 -17.56 14.76 -14.71
C ASP A 85 -18.39 15.95 -14.22
N VAL A 86 -17.74 17.11 -14.10
CA VAL A 86 -18.37 18.36 -13.65
C VAL A 86 -19.24 18.99 -14.76
N ARG A 87 -19.45 18.27 -15.88
CA ARG A 87 -20.27 18.70 -17.02
C ARG A 87 -21.41 17.72 -17.27
N SER A 88 -22.43 17.78 -16.44
CA SER A 88 -23.75 17.27 -16.81
C SER A 88 -24.80 18.20 -16.19
N ASP A 89 -24.93 19.37 -16.79
CA ASP A 89 -26.12 20.24 -16.81
C ASP A 89 -26.15 20.99 -18.15
#